data_AF-X1N9K6-F1
#
_entry.id   AF-X1N9K6-F1
#
_cell.length_a   1.000
_cell.length_b   1.000
_cell.length_c   1.000
_cell.angle_alpha   90.00
_cell.angle_beta   90.00
_cell.angle_gamma   90.00
#
_symmetry.space_group_name_H-M   'P 1'
#
loop_
_entity.id
_entity.type
_entity.pdbx_description
1 polymer ?
#
loop_
_entity_poly.entity_id
_entity_poly.type
_entity_poly.pdbx_seq_one_letter_code
_entity_poly.pdbx_strand_id
1 'polypeptide(L)' 'RFLLFCLEIGNLEDDQDLQDLVLSVFHTTTHTFNATPAVKIIENHLGKAFVKQSQQLVLQVPPPQTPTPSKGDTP' A
#
# COMPACT_ATOMS: atom_id res chain seq x y z
N ARG A 1 -17.37 -0.50 -9.94
CA ARG A 1 -17.87 0.85 -9.62
C ARG A 1 -16.82 1.56 -8.77
N PHE A 2 -15.73 2.00 -9.39
CA PHE A 2 -14.65 2.73 -8.71
C PHE A 2 -14.25 3.90 -9.62
N LEU A 3 -14.40 5.10 -9.07
CA LEU A 3 -13.86 6.40 -9.49
C LEU A 3 -14.21 6.91 -10.90
N LEU A 4 -15.32 7.67 -10.92
CA LEU A 4 -15.51 8.83 -11.79
C LEU A 4 -14.32 9.79 -11.64
N PHE A 5 -13.76 10.25 -12.76
CA PHE A 5 -13.19 11.58 -12.86
C PHE A 5 -14.28 12.49 -13.42
N CYS A 6 -14.70 13.48 -12.64
CA CYS A 6 -15.60 14.54 -13.08
C CYS A 6 -14.75 15.65 -13.73
N LEU A 7 -14.59 15.62 -15.06
CA LEU A 7 -14.24 16.79 -15.88
C LEU A 7 -14.46 16.38 -17.35
N GLU A 8 -15.11 17.25 -18.13
CA GLU A 8 -15.45 17.16 -19.57
C GLU A 8 -15.17 15.82 -20.29
N ILE A 9 -16.23 15.14 -20.73
CA ILE A 9 -16.13 13.89 -21.51
C ILE A 9 -15.63 14.21 -22.93
N GLY A 10 -14.32 14.38 -23.09
CA GLY A 10 -13.58 14.27 -24.34
C GLY A 10 -12.78 12.96 -24.37
N ASN A 11 -12.36 12.49 -25.55
CA ASN A 11 -11.52 11.30 -25.60
C ASN A 11 -10.15 11.67 -25.05
N LEU A 12 -9.70 10.99 -23.99
CA LEU A 12 -8.39 11.25 -23.37
C LEU A 12 -7.25 11.03 -24.38
N GLU A 13 -7.49 10.24 -25.43
CA GLU A 13 -6.55 10.01 -26.53
C GLU A 13 -6.39 11.20 -27.48
N ASP A 14 -7.28 12.21 -27.42
CA ASP A 14 -7.20 13.41 -28.28
C ASP A 14 -6.11 14.38 -27.80
N ASP A 15 -5.69 14.28 -26.53
CA ASP A 15 -4.62 15.09 -25.93
C ASP A 15 -3.53 14.18 -25.34
N GLN A 16 -2.45 14.07 -26.11
CA GLN A 16 -1.33 13.17 -25.83
C GLN A 16 -0.57 13.59 -24.56
N ASP A 17 -0.49 14.90 -24.28
CA ASP A 17 0.20 15.43 -23.10
C ASP A 17 -0.60 15.13 -21.83
N LEU A 18 -1.93 15.31 -21.88
CA LEU A 18 -2.81 14.98 -20.77
C LEU A 18 -2.79 13.48 -20.48
N GLN A 19 -2.79 12.65 -21.51
CA GLN A 19 -2.70 11.20 -21.38
C GLN A 19 -1.42 10.78 -20.63
N ASP A 20 -0.26 11.30 -21.05
CA ASP A 20 1.02 10.95 -20.44
C ASP A 20 1.13 11.43 -18.98
N LEU A 21 0.61 12.62 -18.67
CA LEU A 21 0.57 13.14 -17.30
C LEU A 21 -0.28 12.27 -16.38
N VAL A 22 -1.46 11.84 -16.83
CA VAL A 22 -2.37 10.98 -16.06
C VAL A 22 -1.74 9.60 -15.84
N LEU A 23 -1.11 9.03 -16.86
CA LEU A 23 -0.43 7.73 -16.76
C LEU A 23 0.77 7.78 -15.81
N SER A 24 1.53 8.87 -15.82
CA SER A 24 2.65 9.10 -14.89
C SER A 24 2.17 9.09 -13.43
N VAL A 25 1.14 9.89 -13.11
CA VAL A 25 0.56 9.94 -11.75
C VAL A 25 0.00 8.58 -11.34
N PHE A 26 -0.67 7.88 -12.25
CA PHE A 26 -1.20 6.53 -11.99
C PHE A 26 -0.07 5.53 -11.68
N HIS A 27 1.01 5.55 -12.46
CA HIS A 27 2.15 4.65 -12.27
C HIS A 27 2.87 4.93 -10.94
N THR A 28 3.12 6.20 -10.62
CA THR A 28 3.72 6.60 -9.33
C THR A 28 2.84 6.19 -8.14
N THR A 29 1.53 6.38 -8.26
CA THR A 29 0.57 6.01 -7.21
C THR A 29 0.54 4.49 -6.99
N THR A 30 0.54 3.72 -8.07
CA THR A 30 0.59 2.25 -8.02
C THR A 30 1.88 1.75 -7.39
N HIS A 31 3.02 2.32 -7.77
CA HIS A 31 4.31 1.99 -7.15
C HIS A 31 4.31 2.31 -5.66
N THR A 32 3.72 3.44 -5.26
CA THR A 32 3.62 3.85 -3.86
C THR A 32 2.75 2.89 -3.06
N PHE A 33 1.61 2.44 -3.61
CA PHE A 33 0.75 1.45 -2.96
C PHE A 33 1.39 0.06 -2.85
N ASN A 34 2.25 -0.32 -3.80
CA ASN A 34 2.96 -1.60 -3.72
C ASN A 34 4.17 -1.56 -2.77
N ALA A 35 4.89 -0.44 -2.72
CA ALA A 35 6.11 -0.30 -1.93
C ALA A 35 5.84 0.10 -0.47
N THR A 36 4.65 0.62 -0.17
CA THR A 36 4.29 1.09 1.18
C THR A 36 3.01 0.42 1.65
N PRO A 37 2.78 0.29 2.96
CA PRO A 37 1.51 -0.22 3.47
C PRO A 37 0.39 0.84 3.37
N ALA A 38 0.50 1.83 2.48
CA ALA A 38 -0.55 2.81 2.24
C ALA A 38 -1.79 2.10 1.68
N VAL A 39 -2.96 2.41 2.23
CA VAL A 39 -4.27 1.86 1.81
C VAL A 39 -5.10 2.94 1.12
N LYS A 40 -4.86 4.21 1.45
CA LYS A 40 -5.58 5.35 0.86
C LYS A 40 -4.70 6.59 0.85
N ILE A 41 -4.65 7.26 -0.29
CA ILE A 41 -3.98 8.54 -0.48
C ILE A 41 -5.04 9.52 -0.99
N ILE A 42 -5.17 10.68 -0.33
CA ILE A 42 -6.06 11.77 -0.77
C ILE A 42 -5.22 13.03 -0.81
N GLU A 43 -5.07 13.63 -1.99
CA GLU A 43 -4.38 14.90 -2.16
C GLU A 43 -5.39 15.97 -2.57
N ASN A 44 -5.27 17.17 -1.99
CA ASN A 44 -6.09 18.31 -2.37
C ASN A 44 -5.35 19.22 -3.37
N HIS A 45 -6.10 20.14 -4.00
CA HIS A 45 -5.55 21.13 -4.94
C HIS A 45 -4.56 22.14 -4.31
N LEU A 46 -4.36 22.11 -2.99
CA LEU A 46 -3.39 22.92 -2.26
C LEU A 46 -2.10 22.15 -1.95
N GLY A 47 -1.93 20.95 -2.53
CA GLY A 47 -0.75 20.09 -2.32
C GLY A 47 -0.68 19.44 -0.93
N LYS A 48 -1.79 19.36 -0.20
CA LYS A 48 -1.86 18.63 1.08
C LYS A 48 -2.33 17.21 0.84
N ALA A 49 -1.50 16.25 1.25
CA ALA A 49 -1.79 14.83 1.16
C ALA A 49 -2.15 14.23 2.51
N PHE A 50 -3.22 13.42 2.53
CA PHE A 50 -3.62 12.56 3.63
C PHE A 50 -3.37 11.11 3.23
N VAL A 51 -2.47 10.42 3.94
CA VAL A 51 -2.09 9.04 3.67
C VAL A 51 -2.49 8.15 4.85
N LYS A 52 -3.36 7.16 4.58
CA LYS A 52 -3.73 6.13 5.55
C LYS A 52 -2.87 4.89 5.31
N GLN A 53 -2.12 4.46 6.31
CA GLN A 53 -1.27 3.26 6.26
C GLN A 53 -1.85 2.14 7.13
N SER A 54 -1.71 0.87 6.72
CA SER A 54 -1.98 -0.29 7.55
C SER A 54 -0.72 -0.65 8.35
N GLN A 55 -0.86 -0.90 9.65
CA GLN A 55 0.24 -1.50 10.42
C GLN A 55 0.18 -3.02 10.23
N GLN A 56 1.24 -3.58 9.67
CA GLN A 56 1.40 -5.03 9.61
C GLN A 56 1.91 -5.51 10.97
N LEU A 57 1.01 -6.01 11.82
CA LEU A 57 1.37 -6.67 13.08
C LEU A 57 2.05 -8.01 12.74
N VAL A 58 3.36 -8.10 12.97
CA VAL A 58 4.08 -9.37 12.91
C VAL A 58 3.82 -10.10 14.22
N LEU A 59 2.93 -11.11 14.20
CA LEU A 59 2.74 -12.01 15.32
C LEU A 59 4.00 -12.87 15.48
N GLN A 60 4.80 -12.58 16.51
CA GLN A 60 5.97 -13.38 16.85
C GLN A 60 5.49 -14.68 17.50
N VAL A 61 5.50 -15.79 16.76
CA VAL A 61 5.19 -17.12 17.32
C VAL A 61 6.37 -17.53 18.23
N PRO A 62 6.15 -17.80 19.52
CA PRO A 62 7.21 -18.30 20.39
C PRO A 62 7.78 -19.61 19.82
N PRO A 63 9.11 -19.79 19.81
CA PRO A 63 9.71 -21.04 19.37
C PRO A 63 9.18 -22.22 20.21
N PRO A 64 8.98 -23.41 19.61
CA PRO A 64 8.58 -24.61 20.35
C PRO A 64 9.57 -24.86 21.50
N GLN A 65 9.09 -24.84 22.74
CA GLN A 65 9.90 -25.19 23.89
C GLN A 65 10.25 -26.67 23.78
N THR A 66 11.49 -27.01 23.45
CA THR A 66 11.97 -28.39 23.58
C THR A 66 11.86 -28.79 25.05
N PRO A 67 11.24 -29.93 25.38
CA PRO A 67 11.20 -30.40 26.77
C PRO A 67 12.65 -30.60 27.24
N THR A 68 13.05 -29.80 28.22
CA THR A 68 14.34 -29.91 28.89
C THR A 68 14.44 -31.32 29.47
N PRO A 69 15.44 -32.14 29.12
CA PRO A 69 15.62 -33.44 29.74
C PRO A 69 15.87 -33.23 31.23
N SER A 70 14.94 -33.73 32.05
CA SER A 70 15.05 -33.78 33.51
C SER A 70 16.31 -34.56 33.88
N LYS A 71 17.36 -33.86 34.32
CA LYS A 71 18.49 -34.48 34.99
C LYS A 71 17.99 -34.99 36.35
N GLY A 72 17.59 -36.25 36.41
CA GLY A 72 17.13 -36.82 37.66
C GLY A 72 16.84 -38.31 37.59
N ASP A 73 17.77 -39.09 37.06
CA ASP A 73 17.84 -40.54 37.34
C ASP A 73 19.32 -40.94 37.27
N THR A 74 19.98 -40.89 38.43
CA THR A 74 21.27 -41.55 38.63
C THR A 74 20.96 -42.86 39.36
N PRO A 75 21.50 -44.01 38.92
CA PRO A 75 21.22 -45.31 39.52
C PRO A 75 21.70 -45.44 40.97
#